data_AF-X0VUB8-F1
#
_entry.id   AF-X0VUB8-F1
#
_cell.length_a   1.000
_cell.length_b   1.000
_cell.length_c   1.000
_cell.angle_alpha   90.00
_cell.angle_beta   90.00
_cell.angle_gamma   90.00
#
_symmetry.space_group_name_H-M   'P 1'
#
loop_
_entity.id
_entity.type
_entity.pdbx_description
1 polymer ?
#
loop_
_entity_poly.entity_id
_entity_poly.type
_entity_poly.pdbx_seq_one_letter_code
_entity_poly.pdbx_strand_id
1 'polypeptide(L)'
;MPRLTEGLQDVVRTHMIFSPTNRRMIEANQANACNLCHVEKPIDWTLTHLKNWYPDAVPNYSETRIAANYPHRDGSVAVGWVKGKNEFTRMVAADALARAGAKWALPVIIDQLDDPYVVNRQFTQKALDEMLGIDIRDFGYRFYMSSDERREPLKQLRSELLKKYSESDKNAADSKPGI
;
A
#
# COMPACT_ATOMS: atom_id res chain seq x y z
N MET A 1 18.46 1.02 0.13
CA MET A 1 17.73 0.89 -1.16
C MET A 1 16.33 0.34 -0.91
N PRO A 2 15.31 1.21 -0.92
CA PRO A 2 13.91 0.80 -0.72
C PRO A 2 13.42 -0.10 -1.87
N ARG A 3 12.41 -0.94 -1.60
CA ARG A 3 11.75 -1.78 -2.60
C ARG A 3 10.74 -0.94 -3.38
N LEU A 4 11.14 -0.43 -4.55
CA LEU A 4 10.39 0.56 -5.34
C LEU A 4 10.39 0.26 -6.84
N THR A 5 11.01 -0.85 -7.25
CA THR A 5 11.22 -1.20 -8.66
C THR A 5 10.56 -2.53 -8.93
N GLU A 6 9.87 -2.66 -10.06
CA GLU A 6 9.40 -3.95 -10.56
C GLU A 6 10.59 -4.69 -11.18
N GLY A 7 10.76 -5.96 -10.83
CA GLY A 7 11.76 -6.81 -11.48
C GLY A 7 11.57 -8.27 -11.10
N LEU A 8 11.64 -9.16 -12.09
CA LEU A 8 11.48 -10.62 -11.91
C LEU A 8 10.19 -10.99 -11.17
N GLN A 9 9.06 -10.32 -11.49
CA GLN A 9 7.75 -10.59 -10.88
C GLN A 9 7.73 -10.37 -9.35
N ASP A 10 8.56 -9.45 -8.86
CA ASP A 10 8.57 -8.97 -7.47
C ASP A 10 8.86 -7.46 -7.40
N VAL A 11 8.48 -6.83 -6.29
CA VAL A 11 8.90 -5.46 -5.98
C VAL A 11 10.27 -5.54 -5.31
N VAL A 12 11.29 -5.22 -6.09
CA VAL A 12 12.70 -5.34 -5.72
C VAL A 12 13.30 -4.01 -5.30
N ARG A 13 14.47 -4.09 -4.66
CA ARG A 13 15.23 -2.92 -4.22
C ARG A 13 15.68 -2.11 -5.44
N THR A 14 15.46 -0.80 -5.40
CA THR A 14 15.95 0.11 -6.44
C THR A 14 17.48 0.20 -6.38
N HIS A 15 18.14 0.18 -7.53
CA HIS A 15 19.58 0.48 -7.63
C HIS A 15 19.86 1.98 -7.79
N MET A 16 18.82 2.82 -7.90
CA MET A 16 18.98 4.26 -7.95
C MET A 16 19.30 4.79 -6.55
N ILE A 17 20.45 5.45 -6.40
CA ILE A 17 20.85 6.08 -5.15
C ILE A 17 20.33 7.53 -5.16
N PHE A 18 19.46 7.85 -4.21
CA PHE A 18 18.95 9.21 -4.01
C PHE A 18 18.69 9.47 -2.52
N SER A 19 18.67 10.75 -2.14
CA SER A 19 18.40 11.16 -0.77
C SER A 19 16.95 10.81 -0.37
N PRO A 20 16.70 10.33 0.86
CA PRO A 20 15.33 10.17 1.38
C PRO A 20 14.57 11.50 1.47
N THR A 21 15.26 12.65 1.43
CA THR A 21 14.68 13.99 1.39
C THR A 21 14.32 14.46 -0.03
N ASN A 22 14.30 13.57 -1.03
CA ASN A 22 14.06 13.92 -2.43
C ASN A 22 12.72 14.65 -2.61
N ARG A 23 12.82 15.98 -2.79
CA ARG A 23 11.70 16.90 -2.94
C ARG A 23 10.70 16.46 -4.00
N ARG A 24 11.18 16.07 -5.19
CA ARG A 24 10.31 15.74 -6.33
C ARG A 24 9.48 14.49 -6.03
N MET A 25 10.09 13.51 -5.38
CA MET A 25 9.42 12.26 -5.01
C MET A 25 8.34 12.50 -3.94
N ILE A 26 8.72 13.19 -2.85
CA ILE A 26 7.80 13.52 -1.76
C ILE A 26 6.65 14.38 -2.28
N GLU A 27 6.94 15.51 -2.94
CA GLU A 27 5.88 16.41 -3.40
C GLU A 27 4.96 15.79 -4.45
N ALA A 28 5.39 14.77 -5.20
CA ALA A 28 4.58 14.08 -6.19
C ALA A 28 3.79 12.89 -5.63
N ASN A 29 3.82 12.66 -4.31
CA ASN A 29 3.20 11.50 -3.68
C ASN A 29 3.65 10.16 -4.29
N GLN A 30 4.97 10.05 -4.54
CA GLN A 30 5.60 8.79 -4.91
C GLN A 30 5.95 7.99 -3.65
N ALA A 31 6.11 6.68 -3.82
CA ALA A 31 6.47 5.76 -2.75
C ALA A 31 7.82 6.16 -2.11
N ASN A 32 7.78 6.58 -0.84
CA ASN A 32 8.94 7.01 -0.07
C ASN A 32 9.43 5.90 0.88
N ALA A 33 10.73 5.89 1.19
CA ALA A 33 11.35 4.83 1.96
C ALA A 33 10.77 4.64 3.38
N CYS A 34 10.28 5.70 4.01
CA CYS A 34 9.77 5.67 5.37
C CYS A 34 8.42 4.94 5.45
N ASN A 35 7.47 5.34 4.60
CA ASN A 35 6.11 4.79 4.61
C ASN A 35 5.98 3.42 3.92
N LEU A 36 7.05 2.88 3.31
CA LEU A 36 7.10 1.47 2.89
C LEU A 36 7.16 0.49 4.08
N CYS A 37 7.70 0.93 5.22
CA CYS A 37 7.75 0.16 6.46
C CYS A 37 6.72 0.66 7.47
N HIS A 38 6.56 1.98 7.59
CA HIS A 38 5.60 2.65 8.46
C HIS A 38 4.30 2.95 7.71
N VAL A 39 3.64 1.88 7.28
CA VAL A 39 2.48 1.94 6.38
C VAL A 39 1.27 2.62 7.01
N GLU A 40 1.18 2.66 8.32
CA GLU A 40 0.11 3.31 9.09
C GLU A 40 0.32 4.83 9.24
N LYS A 41 1.53 5.34 8.99
CA LYS A 41 1.87 6.73 9.32
C LYS A 41 1.44 7.71 8.23
N PRO A 42 1.05 8.94 8.64
CA PRO A 42 0.79 10.04 7.72
C PRO A 42 2.06 10.65 7.12
N ILE A 43 1.89 11.49 6.11
CA ILE A 43 3.01 12.17 5.46
C ILE A 43 3.69 13.14 6.41
N ASP A 44 2.93 13.81 7.28
CA ASP A 44 3.47 14.77 8.24
C ASP A 44 4.38 14.12 9.28
N TRP A 45 4.12 12.86 9.62
CA TRP A 45 5.03 12.07 10.43
C TRP A 45 6.38 11.93 9.72
N THR A 46 6.38 11.56 8.44
CA THR A 46 7.61 11.43 7.63
C THR A 46 8.33 12.76 7.49
N LEU A 47 7.63 13.85 7.16
CA LEU A 47 8.23 15.18 7.01
C LEU A 47 8.87 15.67 8.32
N THR A 48 8.21 15.43 9.45
CA THR A 48 8.73 15.77 10.78
C THR A 48 10.03 15.01 11.08
N HIS A 49 10.07 13.70 10.84
CA HIS A 49 11.26 12.89 11.10
C HIS A 49 12.42 13.26 10.17
N LEU A 50 12.14 13.51 8.87
CA LEU A 50 13.16 13.98 7.94
C LEU A 50 13.76 15.31 8.42
N LYS A 51 12.93 16.26 8.85
CA LYS A 51 13.39 17.55 9.36
C LYS A 51 14.24 17.41 10.62
N ASN A 52 13.82 16.53 11.55
CA ASN A 52 14.52 16.32 12.81
C ASN A 52 15.87 15.62 12.62
N TRP A 53 15.96 14.65 11.71
CA TRP A 53 17.17 13.88 11.48
C TRP A 53 18.15 14.56 10.52
N TYR A 54 17.65 15.36 9.58
CA TYR A 54 18.43 15.97 8.51
C TYR A 54 18.17 17.48 8.37
N PRO A 55 18.32 18.28 9.43
CA PRO A 55 17.90 19.69 9.45
C PRO A 55 18.48 20.52 8.29
N ASP A 56 19.72 20.24 7.90
CA ASP A 56 20.42 20.99 6.84
C ASP A 56 20.22 20.42 5.42
N ALA A 57 19.68 19.20 5.31
CA ALA A 57 19.52 18.49 4.03
C ALA A 57 18.05 18.31 3.61
N VAL A 58 17.09 18.73 4.45
CA VAL A 58 15.68 18.78 4.08
C VAL A 58 15.41 20.01 3.21
N PRO A 59 14.97 19.84 1.94
CA PRO A 59 14.59 20.97 1.13
C PRO A 59 13.27 21.57 1.63
N ASN A 60 13.04 22.84 1.31
CA ASN A 60 11.72 23.45 1.52
C ASN A 60 10.68 22.76 0.60
N TYR A 61 9.88 21.87 1.18
CA TYR A 61 8.74 21.27 0.49
C TYR A 61 7.65 22.33 0.25
N SER A 62 7.02 22.27 -0.92
CA SER A 62 5.92 23.13 -1.30
C SER A 62 4.64 22.65 -0.63
N GLU A 63 4.17 23.39 0.37
CA GLU A 63 2.93 23.07 1.09
C GLU A 63 1.73 22.93 0.13
N THR A 64 1.63 23.79 -0.89
CA THR A 64 0.59 23.67 -1.93
C THR A 64 0.63 22.33 -2.65
N ARG A 65 1.81 21.81 -3.00
CA ARG A 65 1.93 20.50 -3.67
C ARG A 65 1.70 19.35 -2.71
N ILE A 66 2.17 19.46 -1.47
CA ILE A 66 1.91 18.44 -0.44
C ILE A 66 0.40 18.36 -0.17
N ALA A 67 -0.29 19.46 0.08
CA ALA A 67 -1.73 19.48 0.30
C ALA A 67 -2.52 18.91 -0.89
N ALA A 68 -2.10 19.22 -2.12
CA ALA A 68 -2.74 18.70 -3.33
C ALA A 68 -2.55 17.18 -3.50
N ASN A 69 -1.35 16.66 -3.22
CA ASN A 69 -1.03 15.26 -3.46
C ASN A 69 -1.24 14.34 -2.24
N TYR A 70 -1.40 14.92 -1.04
CA TYR A 70 -1.75 14.24 0.21
C TYR A 70 -2.99 14.89 0.84
N PRO A 71 -4.19 14.69 0.24
CA PRO A 71 -5.42 15.33 0.73
C PRO A 71 -5.87 14.84 2.11
N HIS A 72 -5.43 13.65 2.54
CA HIS A 72 -5.68 13.09 3.87
C HIS A 72 -4.39 13.11 4.70
N ARG A 73 -4.10 14.25 5.32
CA ARG A 73 -2.82 14.52 6.01
C ARG A 73 -2.62 13.73 7.30
N ASP A 74 -3.70 13.25 7.90
CA ASP A 74 -3.74 12.43 9.11
C ASP A 74 -3.78 10.92 8.82
N GLY A 75 -4.14 10.54 7.59
CA GLY A 75 -4.29 9.16 7.17
C GLY A 75 -2.99 8.49 6.71
N SER A 76 -3.03 7.16 6.63
CA SER A 76 -1.94 6.34 6.07
C SER A 76 -1.57 6.80 4.65
N VAL A 77 -0.28 7.11 4.47
CA VAL A 77 0.28 7.42 3.15
C VAL A 77 0.17 6.23 2.21
N ALA A 78 0.40 5.00 2.69
CA ALA A 78 0.32 3.81 1.87
C ALA A 78 -1.10 3.56 1.33
N VAL A 79 -2.15 3.82 2.13
CA VAL A 79 -3.54 3.80 1.63
C VAL A 79 -3.78 4.89 0.59
N GLY A 80 -3.24 6.09 0.82
CA GLY A 80 -3.29 7.19 -0.16
C GLY A 80 -2.62 6.82 -1.49
N TRP A 81 -1.48 6.12 -1.45
CA TRP A 81 -0.78 5.61 -2.62
C TRP A 81 -1.61 4.62 -3.42
N VAL A 82 -2.23 3.64 -2.74
CA VAL A 82 -3.10 2.65 -3.40
C VAL A 82 -4.28 3.30 -4.13
N LYS A 83 -4.82 4.40 -3.60
CA LYS A 83 -5.92 5.15 -4.24
C LYS A 83 -5.42 6.21 -5.23
N GLY A 84 -4.11 6.31 -5.41
CA GLY A 84 -3.44 7.34 -6.19
C GLY A 84 -3.53 7.11 -7.71
N LYS A 85 -3.17 8.15 -8.46
CA LYS A 85 -3.21 8.13 -9.92
C LYS A 85 -2.03 7.36 -10.54
N ASN A 86 -0.89 7.31 -9.85
CA ASN A 86 0.33 6.70 -10.38
C ASN A 86 0.28 5.17 -10.25
N GLU A 87 0.24 4.49 -11.40
CA GLU A 87 0.27 3.04 -11.57
C GLU A 87 1.33 2.34 -10.70
N PHE A 88 2.59 2.75 -10.82
CA PHE A 88 3.71 2.12 -10.12
C PHE A 88 3.63 2.34 -8.62
N THR A 89 3.26 3.53 -8.18
CA THR A 89 3.06 3.84 -6.76
C THR A 89 1.96 2.97 -6.15
N ARG A 90 0.86 2.71 -6.87
CA ARG A 90 -0.20 1.81 -6.41
C ARG A 90 0.31 0.39 -6.17
N MET A 91 1.02 -0.18 -7.15
CA MET A 91 1.61 -1.52 -7.05
C MET A 91 2.54 -1.66 -5.85
N VAL A 92 3.49 -0.72 -5.72
CA VAL A 92 4.45 -0.70 -4.62
C VAL A 92 3.75 -0.57 -3.26
N ALA A 93 2.68 0.21 -3.19
CA ALA A 93 1.93 0.40 -1.95
C ALA A 93 1.12 -0.84 -1.55
N ALA A 94 0.49 -1.53 -2.51
CA ALA A 94 -0.20 -2.79 -2.25
C ALA A 94 0.76 -3.85 -1.70
N ASP A 95 1.94 -3.99 -2.33
CA ASP A 95 3.03 -4.85 -1.87
C ASP A 95 3.53 -4.46 -0.46
N ALA A 96 3.77 -3.17 -0.22
CA ALA A 96 4.21 -2.68 1.09
C ALA A 96 3.19 -2.99 2.21
N LEU A 97 1.90 -2.75 1.96
CA LEU A 97 0.83 -3.05 2.90
C LEU A 97 0.73 -4.56 3.18
N ALA A 98 0.79 -5.38 2.13
CA ALA A 98 0.68 -6.82 2.25
C ALA A 98 1.86 -7.43 3.03
N ARG A 99 3.09 -7.04 2.72
CA ARG A 99 4.28 -7.49 3.46
C ARG A 99 4.31 -7.03 4.91
N ALA A 100 3.73 -5.86 5.19
CA ALA A 100 3.57 -5.38 6.57
C ALA A 100 2.49 -6.17 7.34
N GLY A 101 1.76 -7.10 6.69
CA GLY A 101 0.65 -7.82 7.29
C GLY A 101 -0.50 -6.90 7.69
N ALA A 102 -0.68 -5.78 6.98
CA ALA A 102 -1.62 -4.72 7.32
C ALA A 102 -3.07 -5.12 7.06
N LYS A 103 -3.63 -6.04 7.87
CA LYS A 103 -5.02 -6.52 7.74
C LYS A 103 -6.05 -5.41 7.87
N TRP A 104 -5.76 -4.34 8.63
CA TRP A 104 -6.60 -3.14 8.70
C TRP A 104 -6.78 -2.45 7.33
N ALA A 105 -5.83 -2.63 6.41
CA ALA A 105 -5.88 -2.11 5.05
C ALA A 105 -6.42 -3.12 4.03
N LEU A 106 -6.85 -4.31 4.47
CA LEU A 106 -7.29 -5.40 3.58
C LEU A 106 -8.36 -4.96 2.55
N PRO A 107 -9.39 -4.15 2.89
CA PRO A 107 -10.33 -3.66 1.88
C PRO A 107 -9.64 -2.94 0.72
N VAL A 108 -8.66 -2.09 1.04
CA VAL A 108 -7.94 -1.27 0.07
C VAL A 108 -6.97 -2.13 -0.76
N ILE A 109 -6.37 -3.17 -0.19
CA ILE A 109 -5.54 -4.11 -0.94
C ILE A 109 -6.41 -4.96 -1.88
N ILE A 110 -7.59 -5.43 -1.43
CA ILE A 110 -8.53 -6.17 -2.29
C ILE A 110 -9.01 -5.31 -3.46
N ASP A 111 -9.23 -4.01 -3.25
CA ASP A 111 -9.60 -3.09 -4.33
C ASP A 111 -8.56 -3.07 -5.48
N GLN A 112 -7.28 -3.37 -5.20
CA GLN A 112 -6.25 -3.43 -6.24
C GLN A 112 -6.33 -4.65 -7.15
N LEU A 113 -7.11 -5.67 -6.78
CA LEU A 113 -7.46 -6.75 -7.70
C LEU A 113 -8.37 -6.27 -8.86
N ASP A 114 -8.89 -5.05 -8.79
CA ASP A 114 -9.64 -4.38 -9.87
C ASP A 114 -8.82 -3.30 -10.59
N ASP A 115 -7.51 -3.17 -10.31
CA ASP A 115 -6.64 -2.17 -10.97
C ASP A 115 -6.70 -2.34 -12.51
N PRO A 116 -6.69 -1.26 -13.32
CA PRO A 116 -6.69 -1.37 -14.78
C PRO A 116 -5.47 -2.12 -15.35
N TYR A 117 -4.32 -2.09 -14.68
CA TYR A 117 -3.08 -2.71 -15.12
C TYR A 117 -2.97 -4.16 -14.63
N VAL A 118 -2.77 -5.10 -15.56
CA VAL A 118 -2.68 -6.55 -15.28
C VAL A 118 -1.56 -6.86 -14.29
N VAL A 119 -0.43 -6.16 -14.39
CA VAL A 119 0.74 -6.34 -13.52
C VAL A 119 0.40 -6.01 -12.06
N ASN A 120 -0.26 -4.87 -11.81
CA ASN A 120 -0.71 -4.49 -10.46
C ASN A 120 -1.62 -5.57 -9.85
N ARG A 121 -2.52 -6.14 -10.66
CA ARG A 121 -3.40 -7.22 -10.22
C ARG A 121 -2.64 -8.51 -9.91
N GLN A 122 -1.69 -8.89 -10.77
CA GLN A 122 -0.85 -10.07 -10.56
C GLN A 122 -0.08 -9.98 -9.24
N PHE A 123 0.55 -8.83 -9.00
CA PHE A 123 1.33 -8.58 -7.79
C PHE A 123 0.44 -8.54 -6.55
N THR A 124 -0.72 -7.88 -6.64
CA THR A 124 -1.71 -7.84 -5.55
C THR A 124 -2.22 -9.24 -5.21
N GLN A 125 -2.54 -10.06 -6.22
CA GLN A 125 -3.00 -11.43 -6.00
C GLN A 125 -1.95 -12.24 -5.25
N LYS A 126 -0.70 -12.25 -5.74
CA LYS A 126 0.42 -12.94 -5.07
C LYS A 126 0.61 -12.45 -3.63
N ALA A 127 0.61 -11.13 -3.43
CA ALA A 127 0.84 -10.54 -2.12
C ALA A 127 -0.27 -10.87 -1.11
N LEU A 128 -1.53 -10.95 -1.56
CA LEU A 128 -2.66 -11.36 -0.72
C LEU A 128 -2.62 -12.87 -0.41
N ASP A 129 -2.28 -13.71 -1.40
CA ASP A 129 -2.10 -15.15 -1.20
C ASP A 129 -1.06 -15.41 -0.11
N GLU A 130 0.08 -14.72 -0.18
CA GLU A 130 1.16 -14.79 0.83
C GLU A 130 0.76 -14.21 2.19
N MET A 131 0.16 -13.01 2.22
CA MET A 131 -0.22 -12.33 3.47
C MET A 131 -1.26 -13.12 4.26
N LEU A 132 -2.21 -13.76 3.57
CA LEU A 132 -3.35 -14.42 4.18
C LEU A 132 -3.21 -15.95 4.25
N GLY A 133 -2.22 -16.53 3.55
CA GLY A 133 -2.07 -17.98 3.43
C GLY A 133 -3.25 -18.63 2.71
N ILE A 134 -3.75 -18.00 1.65
CA ILE A 134 -4.88 -18.49 0.84
C ILE A 134 -4.49 -18.62 -0.63
N ASP A 135 -5.36 -19.23 -1.42
CA ASP A 135 -5.30 -19.12 -2.87
C ASP A 135 -6.52 -18.36 -3.38
N ILE A 136 -6.33 -17.10 -3.80
CA ILE A 136 -7.40 -16.27 -4.37
C ILE A 136 -8.08 -16.97 -5.56
N ARG A 137 -7.40 -17.91 -6.22
CA ARG A 137 -7.95 -18.66 -7.34
C ARG A 137 -9.12 -19.55 -6.95
N ASP A 138 -9.22 -19.93 -5.68
CA ASP A 138 -10.33 -20.73 -5.14
C ASP A 138 -11.65 -19.94 -5.11
N PHE A 139 -11.57 -18.61 -5.16
CA PHE A 139 -12.72 -17.71 -5.26
C PHE A 139 -13.10 -17.40 -6.72
N GLY A 140 -12.56 -18.15 -7.68
CA GLY A 140 -12.81 -17.96 -9.10
C GLY A 140 -12.12 -16.72 -9.70
N TYR A 141 -11.28 -16.00 -8.96
CA TYR A 141 -10.55 -14.85 -9.49
C TYR A 141 -9.27 -15.28 -10.21
N ARG A 142 -8.93 -14.58 -11.31
CA ARG A 142 -7.61 -14.62 -11.94
C ARG A 142 -7.21 -13.21 -12.35
N PHE A 143 -5.97 -12.80 -12.09
CA PHE A 143 -5.51 -11.44 -12.40
C PHE A 143 -5.65 -11.01 -13.87
N TYR A 144 -5.67 -11.95 -14.82
CA TYR A 144 -5.81 -11.67 -16.25
C TYR A 144 -7.26 -11.59 -16.74
N MET A 145 -8.26 -11.77 -15.86
CA MET A 145 -9.67 -11.58 -16.20
C MET A 145 -9.96 -10.17 -16.70
N SER A 146 -10.89 -10.07 -17.65
CA SER A 146 -11.48 -8.81 -18.06
C SER A 146 -12.24 -8.14 -16.90
N SER A 147 -12.59 -6.86 -17.09
CA SER A 147 -13.33 -6.11 -16.07
C SER A 147 -14.67 -6.73 -15.72
N ASP A 148 -15.36 -7.35 -16.68
CA ASP A 148 -16.68 -7.96 -16.44
C ASP A 148 -16.55 -9.32 -15.77
N GLU A 149 -15.59 -10.16 -16.21
CA GLU A 149 -15.36 -11.48 -15.64
C GLU A 149 -14.96 -11.43 -14.16
N ARG A 150 -14.24 -10.39 -13.74
CA ARG A 150 -13.77 -10.27 -12.35
C ARG A 150 -14.81 -9.69 -11.39
N ARG A 151 -15.97 -9.18 -11.84
CA ARG A 151 -16.97 -8.52 -10.97
C ARG A 151 -17.50 -9.43 -9.87
N GLU A 152 -18.00 -10.60 -10.24
CA GLU A 152 -18.57 -11.55 -9.27
C GLU A 152 -17.49 -12.17 -8.35
N PRO A 153 -16.33 -12.65 -8.86
CA PRO A 153 -15.24 -13.11 -7.99
C PRO A 153 -14.79 -12.05 -6.97
N LEU A 154 -14.66 -10.79 -7.38
CA LEU A 154 -14.27 -9.71 -6.47
C LEU A 154 -15.33 -9.43 -5.39
N LYS A 155 -16.62 -9.48 -5.75
CA LYS A 155 -17.72 -9.34 -4.80
C LYS A 155 -17.70 -10.46 -3.77
N GLN A 156 -17.46 -11.69 -4.21
CA GLN A 156 -17.33 -12.85 -3.32
C GLN A 156 -16.12 -12.71 -2.38
N LEU A 157 -14.94 -12.41 -2.93
CA LEU A 157 -13.71 -12.16 -2.16
C LEU A 157 -13.90 -11.11 -1.07
N ARG A 158 -14.49 -9.96 -1.43
CA ARG A 158 -14.78 -8.89 -0.46
C ARG A 158 -15.71 -9.37 0.65
N SER A 159 -16.79 -10.05 0.31
CA SER A 159 -17.75 -10.56 1.29
C SER A 159 -17.08 -11.53 2.28
N GLU A 160 -16.37 -12.53 1.76
CA GLU A 160 -15.83 -13.61 2.58
C GLU A 160 -14.60 -13.17 3.40
N LEU A 161 -13.64 -12.49 2.76
CA LEU A 161 -12.40 -12.09 3.44
C LEU A 161 -12.65 -10.97 4.45
N LEU A 162 -13.45 -9.96 4.12
CA LEU A 162 -13.71 -8.87 5.07
C LEU A 162 -14.53 -9.36 6.26
N LYS A 163 -15.49 -10.26 6.06
CA LYS A 163 -16.20 -10.90 7.16
C LYS A 163 -15.23 -11.65 8.07
N LYS A 164 -14.46 -12.58 7.51
CA LYS A 164 -13.51 -13.43 8.25
C LYS A 164 -12.52 -12.62 9.08
N TYR A 165 -11.92 -11.59 8.49
CA TYR A 165 -10.87 -10.81 9.17
C TYR A 165 -11.43 -9.70 10.07
N SER A 166 -12.66 -9.22 9.86
CA SER A 166 -13.33 -8.35 10.83
C SER A 166 -13.70 -9.09 12.12
N GLU A 167 -14.07 -10.37 12.03
CA GLU A 167 -14.38 -11.23 13.17
C GLU A 167 -13.11 -11.64 13.92
N SER A 168 -12.01 -11.90 13.22
CA SER A 168 -10.72 -12.23 13.87
C SER A 168 -10.17 -11.07 14.69
N ASP A 169 -10.32 -9.83 14.21
CA ASP A 169 -9.82 -8.65 14.91
C ASP A 169 -10.62 -8.36 16.19
N LYS A 170 -11.94 -8.62 16.18
CA LYS A 170 -12.79 -8.55 17.38
C LYS A 170 -12.40 -9.59 18.41
N ASN A 171 -12.26 -10.85 18.00
CA ASN A 171 -11.85 -11.93 18.90
C ASN A 171 -10.45 -11.71 19.49
N ALA A 172 -9.53 -11.12 18.71
CA ALA A 172 -8.20 -10.76 19.20
C ALA A 172 -8.23 -9.58 20.19
N ALA A 173 -9.09 -8.58 19.98
CA ALA A 173 -9.27 -7.46 20.90
C ALA A 173 -9.89 -7.89 22.24
N ASP A 174 -10.87 -8.80 22.21
CA ASP A 174 -11.56 -9.32 23.40
C ASP A 174 -10.68 -10.31 24.21
N SER A 175 -9.62 -10.84 23.60
CA SER A 175 -8.68 -11.77 24.23
C SER A 175 -7.46 -11.12 24.91
N LYS A 176 -7.32 -9.78 24.85
CA LYS A 176 -6.26 -9.09 25.57
C LYS A 176 -6.59 -9.02 27.07
N PRO A 177 -5.80 -9.65 27.96
CA PRO A 177 -5.96 -9.44 29.39
C PRO A 177 -5.67 -7.96 29.71
N GLY A 178 -6.59 -7.32 30.42
CA GLY A 178 -6.40 -5.96 30.92
C GLY A 178 -5.09 -5.88 31.70
N ILE A 179 -4.19 -5.01 31.25
CA ILE A 179 -3.05 -4.52 32.03
C ILE A 179 -3.49 -3.22 32.67
#